data_AF-A0A1C4A8W1-F1
#
_entry.id   AF-A0A1C4A8W1-F1
#
_cell.length_a   1.000
_cell.length_b   1.000
_cell.length_c   1.000
_cell.angle_alpha   90.00
_cell.angle_beta   90.00
_cell.angle_gamma   90.00
#
_symmetry.space_group_name_H-M   'P 1'
#
loop_
_entity.id
_entity.type
_entity.pdbx_description
1 polymer ?
#
loop_
_entity_poly.entity_id
_entity_poly.type
_entity_poly.pdbx_seq_one_letter_code
_entity_poly.pdbx_strand_id
1 'polypeptide(L)'
;MEIYNLIKSKRIALGLTQDDVANRLNVTRQAIQNWENNKRAIPNNIIAKYFEILNFNATEILSLFGFLSNDNLKIEEIDYSKKGIDEFQEHENAEVLMNFPTLYLGVGKQRNKYTNSIKQLAYVGEASSIVRRTNEHLNASNDKLNTIKADADNNKETLYIVGHSKFNKSATLELEQMFMDSLLGDPKFSKIYNGRNNGLSADFYERNAYRAALFPEIWEQLRQRNVVSSFVEVHNSIIRLCLPIAHLSL
;
A
#
# COMPACT_ATOMS: atom_id res chain seq x y z
N MET A 1 -13.62 8.40 -19.18
CA MET A 1 -12.88 9.41 -19.97
C MET A 1 -11.47 8.90 -20.14
N GLU A 2 -10.97 8.82 -21.37
CA GLU A 2 -9.67 8.22 -21.67
C GLU A 2 -8.49 9.03 -21.10
N ILE A 3 -7.47 8.34 -20.58
CA ILE A 3 -6.33 8.93 -19.86
C ILE A 3 -5.59 10.03 -20.62
N TYR A 4 -5.41 9.83 -21.92
CA TYR A 4 -4.68 10.77 -22.77
C TYR A 4 -5.40 12.12 -22.93
N ASN A 5 -6.74 12.12 -22.96
CA ASN A 5 -7.53 13.34 -23.04
C ASN A 5 -7.41 14.16 -21.76
N LEU A 6 -7.40 13.49 -20.61
CA LEU A 6 -7.31 14.15 -19.30
C LEU A 6 -5.92 14.76 -19.08
N ILE A 7 -4.85 14.01 -19.38
CA ILE A 7 -3.47 14.47 -19.31
C ILE A 7 -3.27 15.71 -20.18
N LYS A 8 -3.73 15.67 -21.44
CA LYS A 8 -3.65 16.81 -22.37
C LYS A 8 -4.40 18.02 -21.83
N SER A 9 -5.60 17.83 -21.30
CA SER A 9 -6.43 18.91 -20.76
C SER A 9 -5.79 19.55 -19.52
N LYS A 10 -5.26 18.74 -18.59
CA LYS A 10 -4.52 19.21 -17.41
C LYS A 10 -3.27 20.00 -17.78
N ARG A 11 -2.48 19.51 -18.74
CA ARG A 11 -1.30 20.23 -19.23
C ARG A 11 -1.66 21.62 -19.77
N ILE A 12 -2.69 21.69 -20.60
CA ILE A 12 -3.18 22.97 -21.18
C ILE A 12 -3.70 23.90 -20.08
N ALA A 13 -4.47 23.39 -19.12
CA ALA A 13 -4.99 24.17 -18.01
C ALA A 13 -3.89 24.77 -17.11
N LEU A 14 -2.76 24.09 -16.98
CA LEU A 14 -1.57 24.57 -16.27
C LEU A 14 -0.69 25.53 -17.12
N GLY A 15 -1.08 25.81 -18.37
CA GLY A 15 -0.31 26.67 -19.27
C GLY A 15 1.01 26.07 -19.75
N LEU A 16 1.20 24.75 -19.60
CA LEU A 16 2.43 24.07 -19.98
C LEU A 16 2.42 23.69 -21.47
N THR A 17 3.51 23.93 -22.17
CA THR A 17 3.70 23.40 -23.53
C THR A 17 4.08 21.91 -23.49
N GLN A 18 3.98 21.22 -24.63
CA GLN A 18 4.50 19.84 -24.73
C GLN A 18 6.01 19.79 -24.49
N ASP A 19 6.74 20.83 -24.87
CA ASP A 19 8.18 20.96 -24.64
C ASP A 19 8.52 21.15 -23.16
N ASP A 20 7.74 21.94 -22.42
CA ASP A 20 7.92 22.10 -20.97
C ASP A 20 7.82 20.77 -20.22
N VAL A 21 6.80 19.98 -20.55
CA VAL A 21 6.59 18.66 -19.97
C VAL A 21 7.69 17.69 -20.41
N ALA A 22 8.05 17.69 -21.69
CA ALA A 22 9.10 16.84 -22.25
C ALA A 22 10.44 17.06 -21.52
N ASN A 23 10.82 18.33 -21.31
CA ASN A 23 12.02 18.71 -20.58
C ASN A 23 11.99 18.21 -19.13
N ARG A 24 10.88 18.40 -18.42
CA ARG A 24 10.73 17.95 -17.03
C ARG A 24 10.76 16.42 -16.90
N LEU A 25 10.23 15.70 -17.88
CA LEU A 25 10.24 14.24 -17.93
C LEU A 25 11.53 13.63 -18.51
N ASN A 26 12.42 14.46 -19.08
CA ASN A 26 13.59 14.03 -19.81
C ASN A 26 13.24 13.08 -20.98
N VAL A 27 12.25 13.46 -21.78
CA VAL A 27 11.79 12.74 -22.98
C VAL A 27 11.66 13.69 -24.15
N THR A 28 11.42 13.17 -25.36
CA THR A 28 11.20 14.04 -26.53
C THR A 28 9.80 14.63 -26.52
N ARG A 29 9.63 15.85 -27.05
CA ARG A 29 8.30 16.45 -27.34
C ARG A 29 7.41 15.49 -28.13
N GLN A 30 8.00 14.76 -29.08
CA GLN A 30 7.28 13.77 -29.89
C GLN A 30 6.70 12.63 -29.04
N ALA A 31 7.38 12.21 -27.96
CA ALA A 31 6.84 11.23 -27.02
C ALA A 31 5.57 11.77 -26.35
N ILE A 32 5.61 13.01 -25.83
CA ILE A 32 4.43 13.67 -25.24
C ILE A 32 3.27 13.73 -26.24
N GLN A 33 3.56 14.16 -27.48
CA GLN A 33 2.55 14.22 -28.53
C GLN A 33 1.95 12.83 -28.84
N ASN A 34 2.76 11.77 -28.87
CA ASN A 34 2.28 10.42 -29.13
C ASN A 34 1.36 9.92 -28.00
N TRP A 35 1.69 10.24 -26.75
CA TRP A 35 0.87 9.88 -25.58
C TRP A 35 -0.45 10.63 -25.56
N GLU A 36 -0.44 11.94 -25.78
CA GLU A 36 -1.64 12.78 -25.75
C GLU A 36 -2.63 12.51 -26.90
N ASN A 37 -2.16 11.90 -27.99
CA ASN A 37 -2.98 11.53 -29.13
C ASN A 37 -3.28 10.02 -29.19
N ASN A 38 -3.05 9.29 -28.09
CA ASN A 38 -3.26 7.85 -28.00
C ASN A 38 -2.55 7.01 -29.08
N LYS A 39 -1.41 7.50 -29.60
CA LYS A 39 -0.59 6.75 -30.58
C LYS A 39 0.30 5.72 -29.90
N ARG A 40 0.67 5.98 -28.63
CA ARG A 40 1.48 5.08 -27.79
C ARG A 40 1.02 5.22 -26.34
N ALA A 41 1.07 4.13 -25.58
CA ALA A 41 0.87 4.16 -24.15
C ALA A 41 2.02 4.92 -23.45
N ILE A 42 1.72 5.52 -22.30
CA ILE A 42 2.73 6.16 -21.44
C ILE A 42 3.49 5.04 -20.72
N PRO A 43 4.83 5.04 -20.75
CA PRO A 43 5.62 4.09 -19.98
C PRO A 43 5.34 4.19 -18.48
N ASN A 44 5.23 3.06 -17.78
CA ASN A 44 4.97 3.01 -16.35
C ASN A 44 6.02 3.71 -15.50
N ASN A 45 7.29 3.73 -15.92
CA ASN A 45 8.35 4.45 -15.21
C ASN A 45 8.25 5.98 -15.34
N ILE A 46 7.43 6.50 -16.28
CA ILE A 46 7.26 7.94 -16.53
C ILE A 46 5.94 8.46 -15.95
N ILE A 47 4.89 7.63 -15.94
CA ILE A 47 3.52 8.09 -15.65
C ILE A 47 3.37 8.73 -14.26
N ALA A 48 4.06 8.23 -13.22
CA ALA A 48 4.01 8.81 -11.87
C ALA A 48 4.55 10.25 -11.86
N LYS A 49 5.75 10.46 -12.42
CA LYS A 49 6.34 11.79 -12.56
C LYS A 49 5.48 12.71 -13.45
N TYR A 50 4.77 12.13 -14.42
CA TYR A 50 3.85 12.90 -15.25
C TYR A 50 2.63 13.39 -14.44
N PHE A 51 2.04 12.53 -13.60
CA PHE A 51 0.97 12.92 -12.68
C PHE A 51 1.41 14.02 -11.70
N GLU A 52 2.63 13.93 -11.18
CA GLU A 52 3.22 14.97 -10.33
C GLU A 52 3.34 16.31 -11.05
N ILE A 53 3.93 16.33 -12.27
CA ILE A 53 4.09 17.56 -13.07
C ILE A 53 2.74 18.22 -13.37
N LEU A 54 1.69 17.40 -13.54
CA LEU A 54 0.35 17.85 -13.88
C LEU A 54 -0.56 18.07 -12.65
N ASN A 55 -0.02 18.02 -11.43
CA ASN A 55 -0.74 18.22 -10.18
C ASN A 55 -2.02 17.35 -10.10
N PHE A 56 -1.91 16.07 -10.46
CA PHE A 56 -2.98 15.11 -10.22
C PHE A 56 -3.08 14.80 -8.72
N ASN A 57 -4.29 14.82 -8.18
CA ASN A 57 -4.55 14.32 -6.84
C ASN A 57 -4.96 12.83 -6.86
N ALA A 58 -4.98 12.20 -5.69
CA ALA A 58 -5.33 10.79 -5.54
C ALA A 58 -6.71 10.46 -6.11
N THR A 59 -7.74 11.29 -5.82
CA THR A 59 -9.10 11.10 -6.35
C THR A 59 -9.11 11.10 -7.88
N GLU A 60 -8.38 12.01 -8.52
CA GLU A 60 -8.29 12.06 -9.98
C GLU A 60 -7.63 10.81 -10.56
N ILE A 61 -6.55 10.34 -9.94
CA ILE A 61 -5.84 9.11 -10.35
C ILE A 61 -6.75 7.89 -10.14
N LEU A 62 -7.40 7.75 -8.98
CA LEU A 62 -8.33 6.65 -8.71
C LEU A 62 -9.49 6.68 -9.71
N SER A 63 -10.05 7.86 -10.01
CA SER A 63 -11.12 8.00 -11.01
C SER A 63 -10.66 7.54 -12.39
N LEU A 64 -9.45 7.94 -12.78
CA LEU A 64 -8.85 7.66 -14.08
C LEU A 64 -8.67 6.16 -14.34
N PHE A 65 -8.26 5.41 -13.34
CA PHE A 65 -8.11 3.96 -13.42
C PHE A 65 -9.37 3.22 -12.95
N GLY A 66 -10.47 3.93 -12.73
CA GLY A 66 -11.77 3.39 -12.35
C GLY A 66 -11.82 2.76 -10.96
N PHE A 67 -10.95 3.14 -10.03
CA PHE A 67 -11.02 2.71 -8.63
C PHE A 67 -12.15 3.42 -7.85
N LEU A 68 -12.75 4.50 -8.38
CA LEU A 68 -13.83 5.24 -7.70
C LEU A 68 -15.25 4.79 -8.07
N SER A 69 -15.45 3.96 -9.10
CA SER A 69 -16.79 3.58 -9.55
C SER A 69 -17.41 2.54 -8.63
N ASN A 70 -18.28 2.94 -7.67
CA ASN A 70 -19.01 2.07 -6.74
C ASN A 70 -18.27 0.77 -6.31
N ASP A 71 -16.97 0.87 -6.05
CA ASP A 71 -16.05 -0.25 -5.89
C ASP A 71 -15.41 -0.21 -4.49
N ASN A 72 -16.06 -0.94 -3.58
CA ASN A 72 -15.62 -1.72 -2.41
C ASN A 72 -14.12 -1.81 -2.05
N LEU A 73 -13.35 -0.71 -1.97
CA LEU A 73 -12.19 -0.74 -1.07
C LEU A 73 -12.72 -1.01 0.34
N LYS A 74 -12.43 -2.20 0.86
CA LYS A 74 -12.85 -2.63 2.18
C LYS A 74 -11.63 -2.92 3.04
N ILE A 75 -11.71 -2.50 4.29
CA ILE A 75 -10.73 -2.83 5.31
C ILE A 75 -11.52 -3.35 6.51
N GLU A 76 -11.49 -4.67 6.69
CA GLU A 76 -12.11 -5.33 7.83
C GLU A 76 -11.08 -5.60 8.91
N GLU A 77 -11.50 -5.44 10.16
CA GLU A 77 -10.69 -5.70 11.35
C GLU A 77 -11.27 -6.90 12.09
N ILE A 78 -10.47 -7.97 12.22
CA ILE A 78 -10.89 -9.17 12.94
C ILE A 78 -9.85 -9.61 13.97
N ASP A 79 -10.28 -10.34 14.99
CA ASP A 79 -9.35 -11.04 15.90
C ASP A 79 -8.62 -12.16 15.13
N TYR A 80 -7.30 -12.25 15.26
CA TYR A 80 -6.53 -13.33 14.66
C TYR A 80 -6.73 -14.62 15.45
N SER A 81 -7.85 -15.30 15.18
CA SER A 81 -8.22 -16.58 15.79
C SER A 81 -9.13 -17.38 14.86
N LYS A 82 -9.31 -18.67 15.19
CA LYS A 82 -10.22 -19.54 14.46
C LYS A 82 -11.66 -18.99 14.50
N LYS A 83 -12.10 -18.52 15.67
CA LYS A 83 -13.41 -17.90 15.83
C LYS A 83 -13.55 -16.64 14.96
N GLY A 84 -12.57 -15.74 15.01
CA GLY A 84 -12.62 -14.50 14.24
C GLY A 84 -12.70 -14.73 12.72
N ILE A 85 -11.95 -15.70 12.19
CA ILE A 85 -11.99 -16.01 10.75
C ILE A 85 -13.28 -16.73 10.33
N ASP A 86 -13.86 -17.55 11.22
CA ASP A 86 -15.13 -18.23 10.94
C ASP A 86 -16.29 -17.21 10.92
N GLU A 87 -16.34 -16.29 11.89
CA GLU A 87 -17.32 -15.18 11.92
C GLU A 87 -17.18 -14.27 10.69
N PHE A 88 -15.94 -13.95 10.31
CA PHE A 88 -15.64 -13.20 9.09
C PHE A 88 -16.17 -13.91 7.83
N GLN A 89 -15.92 -15.21 7.69
CA GLN A 89 -16.34 -15.98 6.52
C GLN A 89 -17.87 -16.00 6.37
N GLU A 90 -18.60 -16.10 7.49
CA GLU A 90 -20.06 -16.08 7.48
C GLU A 90 -20.62 -14.73 7.04
N HIS A 91 -20.02 -13.62 7.51
CA HIS A 91 -20.44 -12.26 7.16
C HIS A 91 -20.07 -11.85 5.72
N GLU A 92 -18.89 -12.22 5.23
CA GLU A 92 -18.31 -11.73 3.96
C GLU A 92 -18.49 -12.68 2.77
N ASN A 93 -19.24 -13.79 2.92
CA ASN A 93 -19.28 -14.93 1.99
C ASN A 93 -19.54 -14.60 0.50
N ALA A 94 -20.21 -13.48 0.20
CA ALA A 94 -20.51 -13.04 -1.17
C ALA A 94 -19.78 -11.74 -1.57
N GLU A 95 -18.87 -11.24 -0.75
CA GLU A 95 -18.31 -9.90 -0.87
C GLU A 95 -16.89 -9.88 -1.45
N VAL A 96 -16.35 -8.67 -1.61
CA VAL A 96 -15.06 -8.45 -2.29
C VAL A 96 -13.90 -9.15 -1.58
N LEU A 97 -13.91 -9.24 -0.25
CA LEU A 97 -12.82 -9.85 0.51
C LEU A 97 -12.76 -11.38 0.33
N MET A 98 -13.82 -12.01 -0.19
CA MET A 98 -13.87 -13.45 -0.47
C MET A 98 -13.58 -13.79 -1.94
N ASN A 99 -13.82 -12.86 -2.86
CA ASN A 99 -13.78 -13.12 -4.30
C ASN A 99 -12.52 -12.62 -5.01
N PHE A 100 -11.74 -11.77 -4.35
CA PHE A 100 -10.52 -11.18 -4.91
C PHE A 100 -9.32 -11.45 -4.01
N PRO A 101 -8.09 -11.47 -4.57
CA PRO A 101 -6.88 -11.42 -3.76
C PRO A 101 -6.93 -10.28 -2.76
N THR A 102 -6.41 -10.52 -1.57
CA THR A 102 -6.41 -9.57 -0.44
C THR A 102 -4.99 -9.29 0.01
N LEU A 103 -4.79 -8.09 0.54
CA LEU A 103 -3.65 -7.73 1.38
C LEU A 103 -4.12 -7.89 2.83
N TYR A 104 -3.27 -8.42 3.71
CA TYR A 104 -3.57 -8.47 5.14
C TYR A 104 -2.38 -8.02 6.00
N LEU A 105 -2.70 -7.49 7.18
CA LEU A 105 -1.73 -7.05 8.18
C LEU A 105 -2.09 -7.67 9.54
N GLY A 106 -1.21 -8.53 10.04
CA GLY A 106 -1.24 -8.98 11.44
C GLY A 106 -0.55 -7.96 12.33
N VAL A 107 -1.25 -7.47 13.35
CA VAL A 107 -0.75 -6.45 14.29
C VAL A 107 -0.87 -6.94 15.73
N GLY A 108 0.29 -7.14 16.36
CA GLY A 108 0.42 -7.31 17.80
C GLY A 108 0.84 -6.01 18.48
N LYS A 109 0.46 -5.84 19.76
CA LYS A 109 0.94 -4.72 20.59
C LYS A 109 1.83 -5.29 21.69
N GLN A 110 2.99 -4.67 21.91
CA GLN A 110 3.94 -5.09 22.93
C GLN A 110 4.36 -3.89 23.78
N ARG A 111 4.22 -4.01 25.10
CA ARG A 111 4.70 -3.01 26.05
C ARG A 111 6.18 -3.24 26.36
N ASN A 112 6.98 -2.21 26.11
CA ASN A 112 8.36 -2.20 26.57
C ASN A 112 8.39 -2.04 28.10
N LYS A 113 8.99 -3.01 28.80
CA LYS A 113 9.04 -3.04 30.28
C LYS A 113 9.85 -1.89 30.90
N TYR A 114 10.80 -1.32 30.15
CA TYR A 114 11.71 -0.29 30.65
C TYR A 114 11.21 1.13 30.39
N THR A 115 10.71 1.38 29.18
CA THR A 115 10.22 2.71 28.78
C THR A 115 8.71 2.89 29.02
N ASN A 116 8.00 1.80 29.34
CA ASN A 116 6.54 1.72 29.40
C ASN A 116 5.83 2.11 28.08
N SER A 117 6.58 2.29 26.99
CA SER A 117 6.03 2.62 25.67
C SER A 117 5.44 1.39 25.02
N ILE A 118 4.27 1.54 24.41
CA ILE A 118 3.65 0.49 23.59
C ILE A 118 4.19 0.63 22.17
N LYS A 119 4.74 -0.45 21.63
CA LYS A 119 5.12 -0.58 20.22
C LYS A 119 4.29 -1.69 19.57
N GLN A 120 4.23 -1.67 18.26
CA GLN A 120 3.52 -2.65 17.45
C GLN A 120 4.49 -3.61 16.77
N LEU A 121 4.01 -4.84 16.60
CA LEU A 121 4.64 -5.91 15.84
C LEU A 121 3.79 -6.13 14.59
N ALA A 122 4.42 -6.28 13.43
CA ALA A 122 3.69 -6.43 12.17
C ALA A 122 4.11 -7.66 11.36
N TYR A 123 3.13 -8.25 10.69
CA TYR A 123 3.32 -9.16 9.57
C TYR A 123 2.41 -8.68 8.44
N VAL A 124 2.96 -8.53 7.24
CA VAL A 124 2.20 -8.16 6.04
C VAL A 124 2.09 -9.40 5.17
N GLY A 125 0.98 -9.64 4.49
CA GLY A 125 0.92 -10.72 3.52
C GLY A 125 -0.12 -10.49 2.45
N GLU A 126 -0.03 -11.27 1.38
CA GLU A 126 -1.09 -11.39 0.37
C GLU A 126 -1.71 -12.77 0.39
N ALA A 127 -3.00 -12.84 0.05
CA ALA A 127 -3.70 -14.11 -0.08
C ALA A 127 -4.68 -14.09 -1.24
N SER A 128 -4.66 -15.14 -2.07
CA SER A 128 -5.74 -15.40 -3.03
C SER A 128 -7.05 -15.81 -2.35
N SER A 129 -6.97 -16.32 -1.11
CA SER A 129 -8.12 -16.63 -0.26
C SER A 129 -7.70 -16.39 1.19
N ILE A 130 -8.22 -15.32 1.79
CA ILE A 130 -7.83 -14.91 3.15
C ILE A 130 -8.22 -15.95 4.19
N VAL A 131 -9.40 -16.56 4.06
CA VAL A 131 -9.88 -17.60 4.96
C VAL A 131 -8.96 -18.82 4.94
N ARG A 132 -8.66 -19.36 3.75
CA ARG A 132 -7.77 -20.52 3.63
C ARG A 132 -6.39 -20.19 4.20
N ARG A 133 -5.82 -19.04 3.81
CA ARG A 133 -4.49 -18.61 4.23
C ARG A 133 -4.38 -18.39 5.74
N THR A 134 -5.39 -17.79 6.35
CA THR A 134 -5.45 -17.58 7.81
C THR A 134 -5.51 -18.92 8.55
N ASN A 135 -6.33 -19.88 8.07
CA ASN A 135 -6.36 -21.23 8.64
C ASN A 135 -5.03 -21.98 8.46
N GLU A 136 -4.34 -21.82 7.33
CA GLU A 136 -2.99 -22.38 7.14
C GLU A 136 -2.01 -21.84 8.18
N HIS A 137 -1.99 -20.52 8.41
CA HIS A 137 -1.16 -19.91 9.44
C HIS A 137 -1.51 -20.44 10.83
N LEU A 138 -2.78 -20.44 11.23
CA LEU A 138 -3.23 -20.89 12.57
C LEU A 138 -2.84 -22.34 12.88
N ASN A 139 -2.79 -23.21 11.86
CA ASN A 139 -2.46 -24.63 12.04
C ASN A 139 -0.96 -24.94 11.90
N ALA A 140 -0.13 -23.97 11.52
CA ALA A 140 1.31 -24.15 11.33
C ALA A 140 2.08 -23.94 12.63
N SER A 141 2.98 -24.88 12.96
CA SER A 141 3.75 -24.87 14.21
C SER A 141 4.86 -23.81 14.25
N ASN A 142 5.52 -23.54 13.12
CA ASN A 142 6.61 -22.58 13.00
C ASN A 142 6.24 -21.44 12.05
N ASP A 143 5.15 -20.75 12.37
CA ASP A 143 4.62 -19.67 11.55
C ASP A 143 4.98 -18.28 12.09
N LYS A 144 5.34 -17.37 11.18
CA LYS A 144 5.79 -16.01 11.51
C LYS A 144 4.66 -15.13 12.04
N LEU A 145 3.44 -15.29 11.51
CA LEU A 145 2.26 -14.58 11.98
C LEU A 145 1.91 -15.07 13.40
N ASN A 146 1.87 -16.38 13.63
CA ASN A 146 1.69 -16.93 14.99
C ASN A 146 2.74 -16.46 16.00
N THR A 147 3.97 -16.19 15.55
CA THR A 147 5.03 -15.66 16.41
C THR A 147 4.70 -14.24 16.91
N ILE A 148 4.02 -13.41 16.11
CA ILE A 148 3.55 -12.09 16.57
C ILE A 148 2.59 -12.23 17.72
N LYS A 149 1.60 -13.11 17.59
CA LYS A 149 0.66 -13.40 18.68
C LYS A 149 1.38 -13.79 19.95
N ALA A 150 2.39 -14.66 19.88
CA ALA A 150 3.16 -15.09 21.05
C ALA A 150 4.01 -13.96 21.67
N ASP A 151 4.55 -13.06 20.86
CA ASP A 151 5.37 -11.94 21.33
C ASP A 151 4.54 -10.73 21.81
N ALA A 152 3.26 -10.66 21.43
CA ALA A 152 2.34 -9.59 21.77
C ALA A 152 1.76 -9.74 23.19
N ASP A 153 1.42 -8.61 23.79
CA ASP A 153 0.81 -8.54 25.12
C ASP A 153 -0.51 -9.33 25.13
N ASN A 154 -0.69 -10.18 26.15
CA ASN A 154 -1.87 -11.03 26.35
C ASN A 154 -2.15 -12.03 25.22
N ASN A 155 -1.15 -12.35 24.40
CA ASN A 155 -1.31 -13.20 23.22
C ASN A 155 -2.42 -12.70 22.26
N LYS A 156 -2.52 -11.38 22.09
CA LYS A 156 -3.53 -10.74 21.24
C LYS A 156 -2.91 -10.19 19.96
N GLU A 157 -3.56 -10.49 18.85
CA GLU A 157 -3.19 -10.03 17.52
C GLU A 157 -4.46 -9.73 16.73
N THR A 158 -4.44 -8.59 16.05
CA THR A 158 -5.53 -8.14 15.17
C THR A 158 -5.12 -8.38 13.72
N LEU A 159 -6.03 -8.92 12.91
CA LEU A 159 -5.84 -9.08 11.48
C LEU A 159 -6.66 -8.02 10.74
N TYR A 160 -5.98 -7.12 10.04
CA TYR A 160 -6.60 -6.17 9.11
C TYR A 160 -6.60 -6.76 7.72
N ILE A 161 -7.77 -6.92 7.10
CA ILE A 161 -7.93 -7.51 5.76
C ILE A 161 -8.37 -6.41 4.80
N VAL A 162 -7.53 -6.15 3.80
CA VAL A 162 -7.75 -5.13 2.77
C VAL A 162 -8.09 -5.82 1.45
N GLY A 163 -9.21 -5.42 0.85
CA GLY A 163 -9.60 -5.91 -0.46
C GLY A 163 -10.22 -4.84 -1.32
N HIS A 164 -10.18 -5.10 -2.62
CA HIS A 164 -10.81 -4.30 -3.64
C HIS A 164 -11.17 -5.22 -4.81
N SER A 165 -12.27 -4.94 -5.49
CA SER A 165 -12.71 -5.64 -6.72
C SER A 165 -11.68 -5.64 -7.88
N LYS A 166 -10.64 -4.80 -7.80
CA LYS A 166 -9.58 -4.69 -8.80
C LYS A 166 -8.28 -5.38 -8.40
N PHE A 167 -8.21 -5.87 -7.16
CA PHE A 167 -7.03 -6.58 -6.70
C PHE A 167 -6.84 -7.83 -7.54
N ASN A 168 -5.60 -7.98 -7.99
CA ASN A 168 -5.07 -9.17 -8.61
C ASN A 168 -3.74 -9.49 -7.91
N LYS A 169 -3.17 -10.66 -8.18
CA LYS A 169 -1.95 -11.12 -7.50
C LYS A 169 -0.78 -10.13 -7.62
N SER A 170 -0.57 -9.54 -8.80
CA SER A 170 0.53 -8.59 -8.99
C SER A 170 0.32 -7.30 -8.21
N ALA A 171 -0.93 -6.87 -8.06
CA ALA A 171 -1.31 -5.70 -7.27
C ALA A 171 -1.15 -5.94 -5.76
N THR A 172 -1.59 -7.08 -5.24
CA THR A 172 -1.46 -7.39 -3.80
C THR A 172 0.00 -7.59 -3.40
N LEU A 173 0.83 -8.20 -4.25
CA LEU A 173 2.28 -8.29 -4.04
C LEU A 173 2.98 -6.92 -4.03
N GLU A 174 2.56 -6.01 -4.92
CA GLU A 174 3.08 -4.65 -4.94
C GLU A 174 2.71 -3.89 -3.66
N LEU A 175 1.44 -3.98 -3.24
CA LEU A 175 0.98 -3.38 -1.99
C LEU A 175 1.68 -3.99 -0.77
N GLU A 176 1.85 -5.31 -0.70
CA GLU A 176 2.58 -5.99 0.37
C GLU A 176 3.98 -5.41 0.54
N GLN A 177 4.73 -5.27 -0.56
CA GLN A 177 6.07 -4.71 -0.54
C GLN A 177 6.06 -3.24 -0.07
N MET A 178 5.16 -2.42 -0.59
CA MET A 178 5.02 -1.02 -0.17
C MET A 178 4.69 -0.88 1.33
N PHE A 179 3.82 -1.75 1.84
CA PHE A 179 3.47 -1.79 3.26
C PHE A 179 4.68 -2.20 4.10
N MET A 180 5.42 -3.24 3.72
CA MET A 180 6.65 -3.63 4.42
C MET A 180 7.65 -2.47 4.48
N ASP A 181 7.93 -1.82 3.34
CA ASP A 181 8.89 -0.73 3.27
C ASP A 181 8.47 0.48 4.12
N SER A 182 7.17 0.81 4.10
CA SER A 182 6.64 1.96 4.86
C SER A 182 6.59 1.68 6.36
N LEU A 183 6.20 0.47 6.76
CA LEU A 183 6.15 0.07 8.16
C LEU A 183 7.53 0.02 8.82
N LEU A 184 8.61 -0.23 8.06
CA LEU A 184 9.98 -0.17 8.57
C LEU A 184 10.35 1.25 9.04
N GLY A 185 9.77 2.27 8.40
CA GLY A 185 9.92 3.66 8.79
C GLY A 185 8.94 4.12 9.87
N ASP A 186 7.85 3.41 10.10
CA ASP A 186 6.79 3.86 11.00
C ASP A 186 7.22 3.77 12.48
N PRO A 187 7.26 4.89 13.22
CA PRO A 187 7.69 4.88 14.62
C PRO A 187 6.78 4.07 15.54
N LYS A 188 5.55 3.72 15.16
CA LYS A 188 4.69 2.84 15.96
C LYS A 188 5.20 1.40 16.01
N PHE A 189 5.92 0.95 14.99
CA PHE A 189 6.34 -0.44 14.85
C PHE A 189 7.78 -0.62 15.33
N SER A 190 8.03 -1.68 16.10
CA SER A 190 9.39 -2.05 16.53
C SER A 190 9.96 -3.22 15.75
N LYS A 191 9.11 -4.01 15.08
CA LYS A 191 9.53 -5.20 14.34
C LYS A 191 8.50 -5.60 13.28
N ILE A 192 9.01 -6.01 12.12
CA ILE A 192 8.25 -6.67 11.06
C ILE A 192 8.79 -8.11 10.91
N TYR A 193 7.90 -9.10 10.88
CA TYR A 193 8.28 -10.53 10.93
C TYR A 193 8.51 -11.14 9.55
N ASN A 194 8.06 -10.48 8.49
CA ASN A 194 8.31 -10.89 7.11
C ASN A 194 9.80 -11.10 6.82
N GLY A 195 10.09 -12.08 5.95
CA GLY A 195 11.42 -12.16 5.34
C GLY A 195 11.57 -11.08 4.27
N ARG A 196 12.80 -10.67 3.95
CA ARG A 196 13.05 -9.87 2.75
C ARG A 196 12.54 -10.66 1.53
N ASN A 197 11.57 -10.13 0.81
CA ASN A 197 11.15 -10.70 -0.47
C ASN A 197 12.17 -10.31 -1.54
N ASN A 198 12.60 -11.29 -2.35
CA ASN A 198 13.60 -11.12 -3.41
C ASN A 198 12.99 -10.70 -4.77
N GLY A 199 11.77 -10.16 -4.81
CA GLY A 199 11.06 -9.98 -6.07
C GLY A 199 10.31 -8.67 -6.16
N LEU A 200 10.82 -7.76 -7.00
CA LEU A 200 10.00 -6.70 -7.58
C LEU A 200 8.82 -7.35 -8.31
N SER A 201 7.59 -6.92 -8.04
CA SER A 201 6.45 -7.27 -8.89
C SER A 201 6.78 -6.85 -10.32
N ALA A 202 6.54 -7.76 -11.28
CA ALA A 202 6.71 -7.46 -12.70
C ALA A 202 5.89 -6.23 -13.06
N ASP A 203 6.39 -5.40 -13.97
CA ASP A 203 5.71 -4.16 -14.33
C ASP A 203 4.32 -4.44 -14.94
N PHE A 204 3.27 -3.78 -14.42
CA PHE A 204 1.88 -4.00 -14.84
C PHE A 204 1.16 -2.66 -15.05
N TYR A 205 0.13 -2.66 -15.90
CA TYR A 205 -0.48 -1.44 -16.46
C TYR A 205 -0.97 -0.43 -15.41
N GLU A 206 -1.55 -0.90 -14.31
CA GLU A 206 -2.16 -0.03 -13.27
C GLU A 206 -1.23 0.26 -12.10
N ARG A 207 0.02 -0.22 -12.13
CA ARG A 207 0.95 -0.19 -10.99
C ARG A 207 1.10 1.19 -10.35
N ASN A 208 1.11 2.23 -11.17
CA ASN A 208 1.25 3.60 -10.69
C ASN A 208 -0.02 4.14 -10.02
N ALA A 209 -1.20 3.65 -10.40
CA ALA A 209 -2.44 3.96 -9.70
C ALA A 209 -2.41 3.39 -8.27
N TYR A 210 -1.92 2.16 -8.12
CA TYR A 210 -1.71 1.53 -6.82
C TYR A 210 -0.72 2.35 -5.98
N ARG A 211 0.45 2.70 -6.55
CA ARG A 211 1.50 3.43 -5.82
C ARG A 211 1.12 4.86 -5.45
N ALA A 212 0.61 5.63 -6.40
CA ALA A 212 0.42 7.07 -6.26
C ALA A 212 -0.91 7.44 -5.59
N ALA A 213 -1.89 6.52 -5.55
CA ALA A 213 -3.22 6.86 -5.08
C ALA A 213 -3.83 5.81 -4.14
N LEU A 214 -3.86 4.53 -4.53
CA LEU A 214 -4.57 3.52 -3.73
C LEU A 214 -3.83 3.17 -2.43
N PHE A 215 -2.51 3.01 -2.47
CA PHE A 215 -1.71 2.77 -1.28
C PHE A 215 -1.83 3.91 -0.26
N PRO A 216 -1.69 5.20 -0.66
CA PRO A 216 -1.94 6.31 0.26
C PRO A 216 -3.35 6.31 0.87
N GLU A 217 -4.37 5.95 0.10
CA GLU A 217 -5.76 5.84 0.57
C GLU A 217 -5.91 4.74 1.63
N ILE A 218 -5.40 3.52 1.37
CA ILE A 218 -5.43 2.43 2.35
C ILE A 218 -4.67 2.83 3.63
N TRP A 219 -3.49 3.44 3.48
CA TRP A 219 -2.68 3.89 4.60
C TRP A 219 -3.41 4.94 5.44
N GLU A 220 -4.08 5.89 4.81
CA GLU A 220 -4.87 6.92 5.49
C GLU A 220 -6.04 6.32 6.28
N GLN A 221 -6.76 5.35 5.71
CA GLN A 221 -7.82 4.65 6.43
C GLN A 221 -7.29 3.84 7.64
N LEU A 222 -6.11 3.24 7.52
CA LEU A 222 -5.44 2.58 8.65
C LEU A 222 -4.94 3.59 9.69
N ARG A 223 -4.48 4.77 9.27
CA ARG A 223 -4.08 5.87 10.16
C ARG A 223 -5.27 6.38 10.97
N GLN A 224 -6.44 6.53 10.34
CA GLN A 224 -7.68 6.92 11.00
C GLN A 224 -8.14 5.91 12.06
N ARG A 225 -7.87 4.62 11.83
CA ARG A 225 -8.03 3.53 12.83
C ARG A 225 -6.89 3.46 13.85
N ASN A 226 -5.97 4.42 13.84
CA ASN A 226 -4.77 4.49 14.70
C ASN A 226 -3.78 3.31 14.55
N VAL A 227 -3.85 2.55 13.46
CA VAL A 227 -2.97 1.40 13.21
C VAL A 227 -1.57 1.85 12.80
N VAL A 228 -1.48 2.85 11.92
CA VAL A 228 -0.22 3.39 11.38
C VAL A 228 -0.07 4.88 11.72
N SER A 229 1.13 5.41 11.55
CA SER A 229 1.43 6.84 11.65
C SER A 229 1.14 7.57 10.34
N SER A 230 1.22 8.91 10.34
CA SER A 230 1.13 9.67 9.09
C SER A 230 2.34 9.43 8.19
N PHE A 231 2.20 9.57 6.87
CA PHE A 231 3.33 9.49 5.93
C PHE A 231 4.45 10.48 6.26
N VAL A 232 4.11 11.67 6.77
CA VAL A 232 5.09 12.68 7.19
C VAL A 232 5.97 12.13 8.31
N GLU A 233 5.37 11.47 9.31
CA GLU A 233 6.11 10.86 10.41
C GLU A 233 6.98 9.70 9.95
N VAL A 234 6.44 8.83 9.09
CA VAL A 234 7.18 7.71 8.48
C VAL A 234 8.39 8.23 7.70
N HIS A 235 8.19 9.21 6.82
CA HIS A 235 9.26 9.78 6.00
C HIS A 235 10.34 10.46 6.85
N ASN A 236 9.94 11.26 7.84
CA ASN A 236 10.88 11.90 8.76
C ASN A 236 11.68 10.88 9.58
N SER A 237 11.07 9.75 9.92
CA SER A 237 11.74 8.65 10.61
C SER A 237 12.77 7.96 9.72
N ILE A 238 12.42 7.67 8.47
CA ILE A 238 13.34 7.10 7.47
C ILE A 238 14.54 8.03 7.27
N ILE A 239 14.31 9.34 7.11
CA ILE A 239 15.40 10.32 7.00
C ILE A 239 16.36 10.23 8.20
N ARG A 240 15.84 10.19 9.43
CA ARG A 240 16.68 10.07 10.64
C ARG A 240 17.46 8.75 10.69
N LEU A 241 16.88 7.66 10.21
CA LEU A 241 17.56 6.36 10.14
C LEU A 241 18.65 6.33 9.06
N CYS A 242 18.43 7.02 7.93
CA CYS A 242 19.35 7.08 6.80
C CYS A 242 20.44 8.17 6.92
N LEU A 243 20.25 9.16 7.79
CA LEU A 243 21.28 10.15 8.15
C LEU A 243 21.92 9.73 9.48
N PRO A 244 22.97 8.88 9.47
CA PRO A 244 23.68 8.57 10.70
C PRO A 244 24.34 9.84 11.22
N ILE A 245 24.06 10.15 12.48
CA ILE A 245 24.74 11.07 13.39
C ILE A 245 26.10 11.56 12.83
N ALA A 246 26.08 12.69 12.13
CA ALA A 246 27.23 13.56 11.97
C ALA A 246 26.94 14.80 12.82
N HIS A 247 27.84 15.11 13.75
CA HIS A 247 27.79 16.21 14.72
C HIS A 247 27.12 15.91 16.07
N LEU A 248 27.75 15.03 16.85
CA LEU A 248 27.98 15.32 18.27
C LEU A 248 29.49 15.39 18.50
N SER A 249 30.05 16.58 18.25
CA SER A 249 31.32 17.02 18.81
C SER A 249 31.22 18.52 19.02
N LEU A 250 30.82 18.89 20.23
CA LEU A 250 31.13 20.15 20.91
C LEU A 250 31.50 19.79 22.35
#